data_AF-A0A328A3J8-F1
#
_entry.id   AF-A0A328A3J8-F1
#
_cell.length_a   1.000
_cell.length_b   1.000
_cell.length_c   1.000
_cell.angle_alpha   90.00
_cell.angle_beta   90.00
_cell.angle_gamma   90.00
#
_symmetry.space_group_name_H-M   'P 1'
#
loop_
_entity.id
_entity.type
_entity.pdbx_description
1 polymer ?
#
loop_
_entity_poly.entity_id
_entity_poly.type
_entity_poly.pdbx_seq_one_letter_code
_entity_poly.pdbx_strand_id
1 'polypeptide(L)' 'MSGTEVKDTFLLDEIKSIKSGISTVPFRIAIMEKNGESWLFDQVNRKEAKAFVEAYKTTIK' A
#
# COMPACT_ATOMS: atom_id res chain seq x y z
N MET A 1 -3.64 -25.97 6.53
CA MET A 1 -3.79 -24.60 7.04
C MET A 1 -3.32 -23.67 5.93
N SER A 2 -4.22 -23.21 5.06
CA SER A 2 -3.87 -22.27 3.98
C SER A 2 -3.78 -20.88 4.59
N GLY A 3 -2.58 -20.52 5.04
CA GLY A 3 -2.29 -19.17 5.50
C GLY A 3 -2.53 -18.18 4.36
N THR A 4 -3.31 -17.15 4.64
CA THR A 4 -3.52 -16.00 3.76
C THR A 4 -2.18 -15.28 3.59
N GLU A 5 -1.40 -15.63 2.56
CA GLU A 5 -0.18 -14.91 2.23
C GLU A 5 -0.56 -13.48 1.86
N VAL A 6 -0.04 -12.52 2.62
CA VAL A 6 -0.11 -11.11 2.26
C VAL A 6 0.88 -10.91 1.14
N LYS A 7 0.42 -10.46 -0.03
CA LYS A 7 1.28 -10.14 -1.18
C LYS A 7 2.35 -9.13 -0.75
N ASP A 8 3.61 -9.47 -1.01
CA ASP A 8 4.78 -8.71 -0.60
C ASP A 8 5.51 -8.04 -1.78
N THR A 9 5.19 -8.46 -3.01
CA THR A 9 5.83 -8.01 -4.24
C THR A 9 4.82 -7.33 -5.16
N PHE A 10 5.15 -6.12 -5.63
CA PHE A 10 4.31 -5.32 -6.52
C PHE A 10 5.12 -4.77 -7.70
N LEU A 11 4.66 -5.00 -8.92
CA LEU A 11 5.25 -4.38 -10.11
C LEU A 11 4.76 -2.93 -10.23
N LEU A 12 5.68 -1.97 -10.34
CA LEU A 12 5.34 -0.53 -10.31
C LEU A 12 4.37 -0.13 -11.42
N ASP A 13 4.51 -0.74 -12.60
CA ASP A 13 3.63 -0.51 -13.75
C ASP A 13 2.25 -1.14 -13.58
N GLU A 14 2.07 -2.11 -12.67
CA GLU A 14 0.77 -2.69 -12.33
C GLU A 14 0.06 -1.93 -11.21
N ILE A 15 0.77 -1.08 -10.46
CA ILE A 15 0.17 -0.26 -9.40
C ILE A 15 -0.64 0.87 -10.03
N LYS A 16 -1.93 0.92 -9.69
CA LYS A 16 -2.83 2.02 -10.04
C LYS A 16 -2.71 3.18 -9.07
N SER A 17 -2.63 2.90 -7.77
CA SER A 17 -2.42 3.94 -6.75
C SER A 17 -1.93 3.37 -5.42
N ILE A 18 -1.13 4.16 -4.70
CA ILE A 18 -0.77 3.94 -3.30
C ILE A 18 -1.29 5.11 -2.46
N LYS A 19 -1.99 4.81 -1.37
CA LYS A 19 -2.52 5.82 -0.44
C LYS A 19 -2.24 5.43 1.00
N SER A 20 -2.00 6.40 1.86
CA SER A 20 -1.93 6.20 3.31
C SER A 20 -3.03 7.00 4.01
N GLY A 21 -3.63 6.46 5.06
CA GLY A 21 -4.73 7.12 5.75
C GLY A 21 -5.05 6.56 7.13
N ILE A 22 -5.96 7.25 7.82
CA ILE A 22 -6.52 6.80 9.10
C ILE A 22 -7.60 5.75 8.79
N SER A 23 -7.55 4.59 9.44
CA SER A 23 -8.63 3.61 9.48
C SER A 23 -9.37 3.67 10.82
N THR A 24 -10.37 2.82 11.02
CA THR A 24 -11.14 2.75 12.28
C THR A 24 -10.25 2.60 13.51
N VAL A 25 -9.11 1.89 13.41
CA VAL A 25 -7.81 1.96 14.15
C VAL A 25 -6.94 0.88 13.48
N PRO A 26 -5.63 0.98 13.13
CA PRO A 26 -4.61 2.05 13.18
C PRO A 26 -4.31 2.65 11.77
N PHE A 27 -3.20 3.39 11.61
CA PHE A 27 -2.79 3.96 10.31
C PHE A 27 -2.54 2.84 9.29
N ARG A 28 -2.92 3.08 8.02
CA ARG A 28 -2.95 2.08 6.95
C ARG A 28 -2.22 2.57 5.70
N ILE A 29 -1.60 1.64 4.95
CA ILE A 29 -1.30 1.78 3.53
C ILE A 29 -2.28 0.93 2.72
N ALA A 30 -2.82 1.50 1.63
CA ALA A 30 -3.63 0.80 0.66
C ALA A 30 -2.92 0.86 -0.71
N ILE A 31 -2.67 -0.31 -1.30
CA ILE A 31 -2.14 -0.46 -2.65
C ILE A 31 -3.27 -0.99 -3.53
N MET A 32 -3.58 -0.28 -4.61
CA MET A 32 -4.56 -0.70 -5.60
C MET A 32 -3.84 -0.98 -6.91
N GLU A 33 -4.09 -2.14 -7.48
CA GLU A 33 -3.53 -2.57 -8.76
C GLU A 33 -4.49 -2.25 -9.92
N LYS A 34 -3.95 -2.24 -11.14
CA LYS A 34 -4.72 -1.96 -12.36
C LYS A 34 -5.77 -3.03 -12.64
N ASN A 35 -5.54 -4.26 -12.18
CA ASN A 35 -6.49 -5.38 -12.28
C ASN A 35 -7.71 -5.24 -11.33
N GLY A 36 -7.71 -4.24 -10.44
CA GLY A 36 -8.79 -4.00 -9.48
C GLY A 36 -8.57 -4.60 -8.09
N GLU A 37 -7.50 -5.37 -7.89
CA GLU A 37 -7.13 -5.89 -6.57
C GLU A 37 -6.67 -4.78 -5.63
N SER A 38 -6.99 -4.95 -4.34
CA SER A 38 -6.66 -3.98 -3.29
C SER A 38 -6.03 -4.69 -2.11
N TRP A 39 -4.86 -4.21 -1.72
CA TRP A 39 -4.05 -4.75 -0.63
C TRP A 39 -3.96 -3.73 0.49
N LEU A 40 -4.32 -4.15 1.70
CA LEU A 40 -4.43 -3.28 2.88
C LEU A 40 -3.39 -3.72 3.91
N PHE A 41 -2.55 -2.76 4.30
CA PHE A 41 -1.52 -2.94 5.31
C PHE A 41 -1.86 -2.06 6.50
N ASP A 42 -2.47 -2.66 7.50
CA ASP A 42 -2.81 -2.03 8.78
C ASP A 42 -1.62 -2.03 9.74
N GLN A 43 -1.70 -1.26 10.82
CA GLN A 43 -0.66 -1.20 11.88
C GLN A 43 0.69 -0.68 11.38
N VAL A 44 0.67 0.20 10.38
CA VAL A 44 1.90 0.82 9.86
C VAL A 44 2.25 2.10 10.62
N ASN A 45 3.55 2.40 10.71
CA ASN A 45 4.02 3.67 11.25
C ASN A 45 3.59 4.83 10.35
N ARG A 46 2.95 5.86 10.92
CA ARG A 46 2.44 7.01 10.16
C ARG A 46 3.51 7.79 9.40
N LYS A 47 4.69 7.98 10.00
CA LYS A 47 5.78 8.77 9.40
C LYS A 47 6.39 8.01 8.22
N GLU A 48 6.65 6.72 8.41
CA GLU A 48 7.21 5.85 7.37
C GLU A 48 6.22 5.64 6.22
N ALA A 49 4.93 5.41 6.52
CA ALA A 49 3.90 5.27 5.50
C ALA A 49 3.76 6.52 4.62
N LYS A 50 3.85 7.72 5.20
CA LYS A 50 3.89 8.97 4.43
C LYS A 50 5.14 9.04 3.55
N ALA A 51 6.32 8.77 4.12
CA ALA A 51 7.57 8.80 3.37
C ALA A 51 7.56 7.81 2.19
N PHE A 52 7.01 6.61 2.40
CA PHE A 52 6.82 5.59 1.37
C PHE A 52 5.90 6.08 0.23
N VAL A 53 4.74 6.64 0.56
CA VAL A 53 3.79 7.17 -0.45
C VAL A 53 4.41 8.32 -1.26
N GLU A 54 5.15 9.23 -0.61
CA GLU A 54 5.83 10.33 -1.30
C GLU A 54 7.00 9.86 -2.16
N ALA A 55 7.76 8.86 -1.70
CA ALA A 55 8.81 8.23 -2.50
C ALA A 55 8.22 7.61 -3.77
N TYR A 56 7.14 6.84 -3.65
CA TYR A 56 6.43 6.28 -4.81
C TYR A 56 6.03 7.37 -5.80
N LYS A 57 5.35 8.43 -5.36
CA LYS A 57 4.94 9.55 -6.23
C LYS A 57 6.09 10.22 -6.97
N THR A 58 7.30 10.23 -6.37
CA THR A 58 8.49 10.80 -6.99
C THR A 58 9.07 9.86 -8.06
N THR A 59 8.93 8.54 -7.89
CA THR A 59 9.46 7.51 -8.81
C THR A 59 8.62 7.33 -10.08
N ILE A 60 7.30 7.42 -9.98
CA ILE A 60 6.37 7.31 -11.13
C ILE A 60 6.12 8.64 -11.86
N LYS A 61 6.95 9.66 -11.59
CA LYS A 61 6.82 10.99 -12.19
C LYS A 61 7.46 11.07 -13.57
#